data_AF-A0A7D5CWV0-F1
#
_entry.id   AF-A0A7D5CWV0-F1
#
_cell.length_a   1.000
_cell.length_b   1.000
_cell.length_c   1.000
_cell.angle_alpha   90.00
_cell.angle_beta   90.00
_cell.angle_gamma   90.00
#
_symmetry.space_group_name_H-M   'P 1'
#
loop_
_entity.id
_entity.type
_entity.pdbx_description
1 polymer ?
#
loop_
_entity_poly.entity_id
_entity_poly.type
_entity_poly.pdbx_seq_one_letter_code
_entity_poly.pdbx_strand_id
1 'polypeptide(L)'
;MTVHEHTHGESSERDPPSDTSNSTRRLALVAVVNFVGFVVELAGGLLFGSVALISDAIHMLFDMLAYAVAYGASYTAERFEGGEAWSYGLHRLEPVAAFLNGVLLLPMVGYIVWESYQRFLEPVAIDPELTLIIATGGLLVNIGSVYVLQGGEMSLNERGAFYHLLGDAGGSIAVIVSTVAVAVFDLPIADPVAAVLIGLLVLASAENVLRESTAILLERSPVSPADLRDELTTLDGVDGVEDLHVWQVCSQLTVATVRLTDTATTIEEQQTVRSRVHDHLTDQGIDHATVEFGERNDQIDTTNHTH
;
A
#
# COMPACT_ATOMS: atom_id res chain seq x y z
N MET A 1 61.17 -9.71 -23.57
CA MET A 1 60.97 -8.55 -24.47
C MET A 1 60.38 -9.14 -25.75
N THR A 2 59.11 -9.04 -26.08
CA THR A 2 58.06 -8.03 -25.81
C THR A 2 56.68 -8.71 -25.84
N VAL A 3 55.75 -8.10 -25.10
CA VAL A 3 54.33 -8.46 -24.91
C VAL A 3 53.49 -7.92 -26.08
N HIS A 4 52.41 -8.60 -26.45
CA HIS A 4 51.20 -7.97 -27.00
C HIS A 4 49.96 -8.78 -26.61
N GLU A 5 49.28 -8.31 -25.56
CA GLU A 5 47.88 -8.57 -25.25
C GLU A 5 47.00 -7.62 -26.08
N HIS A 6 45.86 -8.12 -26.57
CA HIS A 6 44.78 -7.28 -27.08
C HIS A 6 43.60 -7.36 -26.10
N THR A 7 43.42 -6.25 -25.39
CA THR A 7 42.27 -5.92 -24.56
C THR A 7 41.20 -5.23 -25.42
N HIS A 8 39.96 -5.69 -25.31
CA HIS A 8 38.79 -4.86 -25.60
C HIS A 8 37.94 -4.84 -24.33
N GLY A 9 38.09 -3.75 -23.58
CA GLY A 9 37.16 -3.36 -22.53
C GLY A 9 36.18 -2.36 -23.15
N GLU A 10 34.92 -2.75 -23.25
CA GLU A 10 33.82 -1.80 -23.35
C GLU A 10 33.37 -1.50 -21.92
N SER A 11 33.80 -0.33 -21.43
CA SER A 11 33.27 0.27 -20.22
C SER A 11 31.85 0.74 -20.47
N SER A 12 30.87 -0.03 -20.01
CA SER A 12 29.54 0.49 -19.70
C SER A 12 29.72 1.50 -18.55
N GLU A 13 29.70 2.79 -18.89
CA GLU A 13 29.48 3.87 -17.94
C GLU A 13 28.11 3.62 -17.30
N ARG A 14 28.12 3.09 -16.06
CA ARG A 14 26.96 3.15 -15.19
C ARG A 14 26.83 4.59 -14.72
N ASP A 15 25.73 5.24 -15.08
CA ASP A 15 25.31 6.46 -14.42
C ASP A 15 25.28 6.28 -12.90
N PRO A 16 25.76 7.26 -12.11
CA PRO A 16 25.75 7.16 -10.65
C PRO A 16 24.33 7.31 -10.09
N PRO A 17 23.95 6.57 -9.03
CA PRO A 17 22.62 6.66 -8.41
C PRO A 17 22.53 7.92 -7.55
N SER A 18 22.26 9.07 -8.17
CA SER A 18 22.19 10.35 -7.45
C SER A 18 20.80 10.67 -6.89
N ASP A 19 19.71 10.16 -7.48
CA ASP A 19 18.33 10.46 -7.05
C ASP A 19 17.84 9.66 -5.84
N THR A 20 18.19 8.37 -5.75
CA THR A 20 17.72 7.49 -4.65
C THR A 20 18.19 7.99 -3.28
N SER A 21 19.42 8.51 -3.20
CA SER A 21 19.98 9.02 -1.94
C SER A 21 19.30 10.29 -1.44
N ASN A 22 18.77 11.11 -2.35
CA ASN A 22 18.06 12.34 -2.02
C ASN A 22 16.64 12.03 -1.53
N SER A 23 15.94 11.12 -2.22
CA SER A 23 14.61 10.66 -1.84
C SER A 23 14.59 10.03 -0.44
N THR A 24 15.53 9.13 -0.13
CA THR A 24 15.62 8.51 1.21
C THR A 24 15.86 9.54 2.32
N ARG A 25 16.68 10.57 2.07
CA ARG A 25 16.94 11.64 3.05
C ARG A 25 15.70 12.52 3.26
N ARG A 26 14.94 12.81 2.21
CA ARG A 26 13.68 13.58 2.30
C ARG A 26 12.63 12.80 3.09
N LEU A 27 12.44 11.51 2.80
CA LEU A 27 11.51 10.65 3.53
C LEU A 27 11.90 10.53 5.01
N ALA A 28 13.18 10.36 5.31
CA ALA A 28 13.67 10.32 6.69
C ALA A 28 13.43 11.65 7.43
N LEU A 29 13.64 12.80 6.75
CA LEU A 29 13.34 14.11 7.31
C LEU A 29 11.84 14.24 7.63
N VAL A 30 10.96 13.88 6.68
CA VAL A 30 9.51 13.91 6.88
C VAL A 30 9.10 13.01 8.05
N ALA A 31 9.65 11.81 8.16
CA ALA A 31 9.35 10.90 9.27
C ALA A 31 9.74 11.49 10.64
N VAL A 32 10.93 12.10 10.75
CA VAL A 32 11.38 12.76 12.00
C VAL A 32 10.47 13.95 12.34
N VAL A 33 10.14 14.75 11.33
CA VAL A 33 9.25 15.90 11.48
C VAL A 33 7.86 15.47 11.96
N ASN A 34 7.29 14.42 11.35
CA ASN A 34 6.00 13.87 11.74
C ASN A 34 6.03 13.35 13.19
N PHE A 35 7.09 12.63 13.58
CA PHE A 35 7.25 12.16 14.95
C PHE A 35 7.32 13.29 15.98
N VAL A 36 8.04 14.38 15.66
CA VAL A 36 8.08 15.57 16.54
C VAL A 36 6.71 16.22 16.62
N GLY A 37 6.00 16.35 15.49
CA GLY A 37 4.61 16.83 15.44
C GLY A 37 3.70 16.04 16.36
N PHE A 38 3.70 14.71 16.22
CA PHE A 38 2.99 13.78 17.10
C PHE A 38 3.24 14.06 18.59
N VAL A 39 4.50 14.18 19.02
CA VAL A 39 4.82 14.43 20.43
C VAL A 39 4.28 15.77 20.90
N VAL A 40 4.38 16.81 20.08
CA VAL A 40 3.89 18.15 20.40
C VAL A 40 2.38 18.18 20.50
N GLU A 41 1.67 17.56 19.56
CA GLU A 41 0.20 17.52 19.55
C GLU A 41 -0.37 16.65 20.67
N LEU A 42 0.25 15.50 20.94
CA LEU A 42 -0.16 14.65 22.07
C LEU A 42 0.02 15.39 23.40
N ALA A 43 1.18 16.00 23.61
CA ALA A 43 1.44 16.78 24.82
C ALA A 43 0.48 17.97 24.91
N GLY A 44 0.26 18.68 23.80
CA GLY A 44 -0.65 19.81 23.72
C GLY A 44 -2.10 19.44 24.03
N GLY A 45 -2.62 18.40 23.39
CA GLY A 45 -3.98 17.92 23.61
C GLY A 45 -4.22 17.45 25.05
N LEU A 46 -3.23 16.79 25.66
CA LEU A 46 -3.30 16.37 27.07
C LEU A 46 -3.20 17.54 28.06
N LEU A 47 -2.32 18.51 27.81
CA LEU A 47 -2.11 19.65 28.71
C LEU A 47 -3.21 20.71 28.61
N PHE A 48 -3.71 20.94 27.39
CA PHE A 48 -4.67 22.00 27.08
C PHE A 48 -6.09 21.47 26.87
N GLY A 49 -6.27 20.16 27.04
CA GLY A 49 -7.57 19.52 27.05
C GLY A 49 -8.27 19.49 25.71
N SER A 50 -7.59 19.59 24.56
CA SER A 50 -8.22 19.46 23.23
C SER A 50 -8.26 17.99 22.80
N VAL A 51 -9.46 17.46 22.50
CA VAL A 51 -9.61 16.10 21.98
C VAL A 51 -9.43 16.03 20.49
N ALA A 52 -9.62 17.13 19.77
CA ALA A 52 -9.23 17.20 18.37
C ALA A 52 -7.70 17.02 18.20
N LEU A 53 -6.88 17.68 19.04
CA LEU A 53 -5.42 17.47 19.05
C LEU A 53 -5.03 16.04 19.45
N ILE A 54 -5.67 15.47 20.48
CA ILE A 54 -5.40 14.08 20.88
C ILE A 54 -5.76 13.11 19.75
N SER A 55 -6.88 13.35 19.06
CA SER A 55 -7.32 12.54 17.92
C SER A 55 -6.30 12.55 16.79
N ASP A 56 -5.80 13.73 16.40
CA ASP A 56 -4.79 13.89 15.35
C ASP A 56 -3.46 13.22 15.75
N ALA A 57 -3.03 13.43 17.00
CA ALA A 57 -1.81 12.81 17.52
C ALA A 57 -1.87 11.27 17.55
N ILE A 58 -2.97 10.69 18.04
CA ILE A 58 -3.11 9.23 18.08
C ILE A 58 -3.16 8.66 16.66
N HIS A 59 -3.78 9.37 15.71
CA HIS A 59 -3.79 8.94 14.30
C HIS A 59 -2.37 8.82 13.75
N MET A 60 -1.58 9.89 13.89
CA MET A 60 -0.19 9.92 13.42
C MET A 60 0.68 8.82 14.08
N LEU A 61 0.41 8.49 15.35
CA LEU A 61 1.09 7.39 16.04
C LEU A 61 0.81 6.04 15.37
N PHE A 62 -0.46 5.74 15.07
CA PHE A 62 -0.82 4.49 14.43
C PHE A 62 -0.30 4.42 12.99
N ASP A 63 -0.25 5.53 12.27
CA ASP A 63 0.33 5.58 10.93
C ASP A 63 1.85 5.34 10.95
N MET A 64 2.56 5.93 11.92
CA MET A 64 3.97 5.64 12.12
C MET A 64 4.21 4.17 12.48
N LEU A 65 3.36 3.59 13.33
CA LEU A 65 3.42 2.17 13.67
C LEU A 65 3.16 1.30 12.43
N ALA A 66 2.20 1.68 11.59
CA ALA A 66 1.92 1.03 10.32
C ALA A 66 3.17 0.98 9.44
N TYR A 67 3.85 2.12 9.26
CA TYR A 67 5.07 2.20 8.48
C TYR A 67 6.21 1.36 9.08
N ALA A 68 6.36 1.36 10.40
CA ALA A 68 7.38 0.54 11.06
C ALA A 68 7.13 -0.96 10.85
N VAL A 69 5.88 -1.41 10.98
CA VAL A 69 5.51 -2.82 10.76
C VAL A 69 5.61 -3.17 9.27
N ALA A 70 5.15 -2.32 8.37
CA ALA A 70 5.26 -2.54 6.92
C ALA A 70 6.72 -2.59 6.45
N TYR A 71 7.57 -1.70 6.97
CA TYR A 71 9.00 -1.73 6.73
C TYR A 71 9.62 -3.03 7.28
N GLY A 72 9.26 -3.43 8.50
CA GLY A 72 9.73 -4.69 9.09
C GLY A 72 9.28 -5.93 8.29
N ALA A 73 8.05 -5.94 7.80
CA ALA A 73 7.51 -6.99 6.95
C ALA A 73 8.26 -7.05 5.61
N SER A 74 8.46 -5.91 4.95
CA SER A 74 9.19 -5.81 3.69
C SER A 74 10.65 -6.22 3.83
N TYR A 75 11.35 -5.69 4.86
CA TYR A 75 12.73 -6.05 5.19
C TYR A 75 12.91 -7.55 5.44
N THR A 76 11.91 -8.17 6.06
CA THR A 76 11.87 -9.61 6.33
C THR A 76 11.60 -10.38 5.04
N ALA A 77 10.63 -9.95 4.24
CA ALA A 77 10.29 -10.58 2.98
C ALA A 77 11.46 -10.58 1.98
N GLU A 78 12.23 -9.49 1.91
CA GLU A 78 13.43 -9.38 1.06
C GLU A 78 14.61 -10.26 1.52
N ARG A 79 14.74 -10.52 2.83
CA ARG A 79 15.86 -11.31 3.37
C ARG A 79 15.59 -12.80 3.48
N PHE A 80 14.33 -13.18 3.55
CA PHE A 80 13.90 -14.57 3.63
C PHE A 80 13.33 -15.00 2.28
N GLU A 81 14.25 -15.11 1.31
CA GLU A 81 13.99 -15.77 0.02
C GLU A 81 13.66 -17.25 0.26
N GLY A 82 12.78 -17.82 -0.56
CA GLY A 82 12.07 -19.08 -0.30
C GLY A 82 12.91 -20.22 0.30
N GLY A 83 12.43 -20.80 1.39
CA GLY A 83 13.05 -21.94 2.08
C GLY A 83 12.13 -23.16 2.12
N GLU A 84 12.60 -24.28 2.68
CA GLU A 84 11.84 -25.54 2.74
C GLU A 84 10.46 -25.40 3.41
N ALA A 85 10.35 -24.51 4.40
CA ALA A 85 9.09 -24.26 5.11
C ALA A 85 8.20 -23.19 4.43
N TRP A 86 8.79 -22.27 3.66
CA TRP A 86 8.11 -21.12 3.06
C TRP A 86 8.56 -20.95 1.62
N SER A 87 7.92 -21.66 0.69
CA SER A 87 8.37 -21.74 -0.72
C SER A 87 8.32 -20.40 -1.45
N TYR A 88 7.35 -19.54 -1.12
CA TYR A 88 7.27 -18.15 -1.60
C TYR A 88 7.85 -17.16 -0.58
N GLY A 89 8.70 -17.60 0.35
CA GLY A 89 9.23 -16.74 1.41
C GLY A 89 8.13 -16.16 2.31
N LEU A 90 8.39 -14.99 2.89
CA LEU A 90 7.53 -14.33 3.88
C LEU A 90 6.77 -13.12 3.32
N HIS A 91 6.56 -13.06 2.00
CA HIS A 91 5.86 -11.94 1.34
C HIS A 91 4.44 -11.68 1.88
N ARG A 92 3.74 -12.73 2.37
CA ARG A 92 2.41 -12.58 2.99
C ARG A 92 2.40 -11.80 4.30
N LEU A 93 3.56 -11.51 4.91
CA LEU A 93 3.61 -10.64 6.10
C LEU A 93 3.16 -9.22 5.79
N GLU A 94 3.33 -8.75 4.56
CA GLU A 94 2.92 -7.40 4.14
C GLU A 94 1.39 -7.18 4.25
N PRO A 95 0.53 -7.98 3.59
CA PRO A 95 -0.92 -7.80 3.74
C PRO A 95 -1.42 -8.13 5.16
N VAL A 96 -0.75 -9.04 5.89
CA VAL A 96 -1.08 -9.28 7.32
C VAL A 96 -0.80 -8.05 8.17
N ALA A 97 0.36 -7.41 7.98
CA ALA A 97 0.73 -6.17 8.67
C ALA A 97 -0.28 -5.04 8.38
N ALA A 98 -0.63 -4.85 7.12
CA ALA A 98 -1.62 -3.86 6.71
C ALA A 98 -3.00 -4.12 7.34
N PHE A 99 -3.45 -5.38 7.35
CA PHE A 99 -4.70 -5.78 7.98
C PHE A 99 -4.71 -5.50 9.49
N LEU A 100 -3.65 -5.91 10.20
CA LEU A 100 -3.52 -5.66 11.63
C LEU A 100 -3.52 -4.16 11.94
N ASN A 101 -2.84 -3.35 11.13
CA ASN A 101 -2.88 -1.90 11.27
C ASN A 101 -4.29 -1.32 11.13
N GLY A 102 -5.02 -1.73 10.07
CA GLY A 102 -6.40 -1.31 9.87
C GLY A 102 -7.32 -1.69 11.04
N VAL A 103 -7.13 -2.87 11.64
CA VAL A 103 -7.90 -3.30 12.82
C VAL A 103 -7.57 -2.44 14.04
N LEU A 104 -6.30 -2.06 14.23
CA LEU A 104 -5.86 -1.24 15.36
C LEU A 104 -6.42 0.20 15.34
N LEU A 105 -6.78 0.71 14.16
CA LEU A 105 -7.45 2.01 14.02
C LEU A 105 -8.89 1.99 14.54
N LEU A 106 -9.58 0.84 14.57
CA LEU A 106 -11.00 0.78 14.98
C LEU A 106 -11.20 1.10 16.48
N PRO A 107 -10.45 0.51 17.43
CA PRO A 107 -10.53 0.92 18.84
C PRO A 107 -10.17 2.39 19.07
N MET A 108 -9.21 2.94 18.31
CA MET A 108 -8.83 4.35 18.37
C MET A 108 -10.02 5.25 18.00
N VAL A 109 -10.65 5.02 16.84
CA VAL A 109 -11.83 5.79 16.43
C VAL A 109 -12.95 5.63 17.45
N GLY A 110 -13.16 4.42 17.96
CA GLY A 110 -14.12 4.16 19.03
C GLY A 110 -13.86 4.99 20.30
N TYR A 111 -12.59 5.10 20.71
CA TYR A 111 -12.18 5.94 21.84
C TYR A 111 -12.46 7.42 21.57
N ILE A 112 -12.09 7.94 20.40
CA ILE A 112 -12.32 9.35 20.02
C ILE A 112 -13.81 9.69 20.03
N VAL A 113 -14.65 8.83 19.45
CA VAL A 113 -16.10 9.02 19.43
C VAL A 113 -16.67 8.98 20.86
N TRP A 114 -16.22 8.03 21.68
CA TRP A 114 -16.66 7.92 23.07
C TRP A 114 -16.27 9.15 23.90
N GLU A 115 -15.02 9.60 23.81
CA GLU A 115 -14.51 10.78 24.52
C GLU A 115 -15.22 12.07 24.03
N SER A 116 -15.42 12.20 22.71
CA SER A 116 -16.16 13.32 22.12
C SER A 116 -17.62 13.35 22.59
N TYR A 117 -18.25 12.18 22.73
CA TYR A 117 -19.60 12.06 23.29
C TYR A 117 -19.64 12.50 24.76
N GLN A 118 -18.66 12.10 25.59
CA GLN A 118 -18.58 12.57 26.98
C GLN A 118 -18.46 14.10 27.04
N ARG A 119 -17.62 14.69 26.19
CA ARG A 119 -17.40 16.14 26.13
C ARG A 119 -18.56 16.93 25.54
N PHE A 120 -19.39 16.28 24.72
CA PHE A 120 -20.65 16.85 24.28
C PHE A 120 -21.65 16.98 25.44
N LEU A 121 -21.66 16.00 26.36
CA LEU A 121 -22.53 16.01 27.54
C LEU A 121 -22.01 16.94 28.65
N GLU A 122 -20.70 16.89 28.92
CA GLU A 122 -20.02 17.70 29.93
C GLU A 122 -18.83 18.42 29.29
N PRO A 123 -19.04 19.66 28.78
CA PRO A 123 -18.01 20.39 28.06
C PRO A 123 -16.77 20.66 28.91
N VAL A 124 -15.61 20.30 28.37
CA VAL A 124 -14.29 20.60 28.94
C VAL A 124 -13.77 21.88 28.29
N ALA A 125 -13.30 22.83 29.12
CA ALA A 125 -12.66 24.03 28.61
C ALA A 125 -11.29 23.69 28.00
N ILE A 126 -11.07 24.14 26.76
CA ILE A 126 -9.77 24.06 26.10
C ILE A 126 -9.04 25.39 26.23
N ASP A 127 -7.71 25.39 26.18
CA ASP A 127 -6.91 26.61 25.99
C ASP A 127 -6.82 26.93 24.49
N PRO A 128 -7.60 27.90 23.97
CA PRO A 128 -7.65 28.14 22.54
C PRO A 128 -6.36 28.76 21.98
N GLU A 129 -5.61 29.53 22.78
CA GLU A 129 -4.42 30.21 22.30
C GLU A 129 -3.31 29.19 22.01
N LEU A 130 -3.04 28.31 22.97
CA LEU A 130 -2.00 27.29 22.83
C LEU A 130 -2.41 26.19 21.84
N THR A 131 -3.68 25.80 21.82
CA THR A 131 -4.20 24.83 20.84
C THR A 131 -4.06 25.36 19.42
N LEU A 132 -4.35 26.65 19.18
CA LEU A 132 -4.22 27.27 17.87
C LEU A 132 -2.75 27.37 17.42
N ILE A 133 -1.82 27.70 18.35
CA ILE A 133 -0.38 27.74 18.06
C ILE A 133 0.11 26.36 17.64
N ILE A 134 -0.26 25.30 18.36
CA ILE A 134 0.15 23.93 18.06
C ILE A 134 -0.40 23.49 16.70
N ALA A 135 -1.71 23.62 16.49
CA ALA A 135 -2.35 23.20 15.25
C ALA A 135 -1.85 23.99 14.02
N THR A 136 -1.60 25.29 14.17
CA THR A 136 -1.00 26.11 13.11
C THR A 136 0.45 25.71 12.85
N GLY A 137 1.22 25.40 13.91
CA GLY A 137 2.56 24.87 13.80
C GLY A 137 2.60 23.56 13.03
N GLY A 138 1.74 22.60 13.38
CA GLY A 138 1.57 21.32 12.68
C GLY A 138 1.21 21.52 11.21
N LEU A 139 0.23 22.40 10.92
CA LEU A 139 -0.14 22.73 9.54
C LEU A 139 1.02 23.31 8.73
N LEU A 140 1.77 24.27 9.28
CA LEU A 140 2.93 24.86 8.61
C LEU A 140 4.03 23.81 8.34
N VAL A 141 4.23 22.91 9.30
CA VAL A 141 5.15 21.79 9.18
C VAL A 141 4.72 20.83 8.06
N ASN A 142 3.44 20.44 8.00
CA ASN A 142 2.90 19.56 6.96
C ASN A 142 3.00 20.21 5.58
N ILE A 143 2.64 21.49 5.46
CA ILE A 143 2.80 22.25 4.22
C ILE A 143 4.28 22.33 3.81
N GLY A 144 5.18 22.61 4.76
CA GLY A 144 6.63 22.62 4.52
C GLY A 144 7.15 21.28 4.00
N SER A 145 6.71 20.17 4.61
CA SER A 145 7.04 18.80 4.18
C SER A 145 6.55 18.53 2.76
N VAL A 146 5.35 18.99 2.41
CA VAL A 146 4.82 18.90 1.04
C VAL A 146 5.70 19.67 0.04
N TYR A 147 6.12 20.90 0.36
CA TYR A 147 7.03 21.66 -0.51
C TYR A 147 8.40 20.99 -0.68
N VAL A 148 8.92 20.34 0.37
CA VAL A 148 10.18 19.57 0.28
C VAL A 148 10.04 18.36 -0.64
N LEU A 149 8.85 17.76 -0.72
CA LEU A 149 8.56 16.64 -1.61
C LEU A 149 8.28 17.07 -3.06
N GLN A 150 7.75 18.27 -3.31
CA GLN A 150 7.24 18.72 -4.63
C GLN A 150 8.31 19.20 -5.64
N GLY A 151 9.50 18.60 -5.66
CA GLY A 151 10.66 19.12 -6.41
C GLY A 151 11.01 18.45 -7.75
N GLY A 152 10.30 17.41 -8.20
CA GLY A 152 10.64 16.62 -9.40
C GLY A 152 9.62 15.51 -9.72
N GLU A 153 9.99 14.50 -10.51
CA GLU A 153 9.16 13.29 -10.67
C GLU A 153 9.05 12.55 -9.34
N MET A 154 7.88 12.59 -8.72
CA MET A 154 7.66 11.92 -7.44
C MET A 154 7.64 10.41 -7.63
N SER A 155 8.51 9.72 -6.89
CA SER A 155 8.46 8.27 -6.73
C SER A 155 7.12 7.84 -6.10
N LEU A 156 6.76 6.57 -6.25
CA LEU A 156 5.54 6.01 -5.62
C LEU A 156 5.52 6.24 -4.11
N ASN A 157 6.68 6.09 -3.45
CA ASN A 157 6.81 6.33 -2.01
C ASN A 157 6.61 7.80 -1.65
N GLU A 158 7.13 8.73 -2.45
CA GLU A 158 6.92 10.17 -2.24
C GLU A 158 5.47 10.59 -2.51
N ARG A 159 4.79 9.96 -3.48
CA ARG A 159 3.34 10.17 -3.71
C ARG A 159 2.51 9.68 -2.52
N GLY A 160 2.86 8.50 -1.98
CA GLY A 160 2.23 8.00 -0.76
C GLY A 160 2.38 8.95 0.42
N ALA A 161 3.62 9.40 0.68
CA ALA A 161 3.91 10.39 1.72
C ALA A 161 3.18 11.72 1.49
N PHE A 162 3.07 12.18 0.24
CA PHE A 162 2.35 13.42 -0.10
C PHE A 162 0.86 13.34 0.22
N TYR A 163 0.18 12.26 -0.16
CA TYR A 163 -1.25 12.10 0.14
C TYR A 163 -1.51 11.96 1.64
N HIS A 164 -0.60 11.32 2.37
CA HIS A 164 -0.66 11.23 3.82
C HIS A 164 -0.56 12.63 4.48
N LEU A 165 0.47 13.42 4.10
CA LEU A 165 0.63 14.78 4.61
C LEU A 165 -0.56 15.71 4.28
N LEU A 166 -1.23 15.48 3.15
CA LEU A 166 -2.43 16.22 2.79
C LEU A 166 -3.61 15.85 3.70
N GLY A 167 -3.70 14.59 4.11
CA GLY A 167 -4.64 14.11 5.13
C GLY A 167 -4.40 14.79 6.49
N ASP A 168 -3.15 14.78 6.96
CA ASP A 168 -2.76 15.41 8.23
C ASP A 168 -3.01 16.93 8.22
N ALA A 169 -2.73 17.60 7.09
CA ALA A 169 -3.07 19.00 6.92
C ALA A 169 -4.60 19.25 7.04
N GLY A 170 -5.43 18.32 6.55
CA GLY A 170 -6.87 18.35 6.74
C GLY A 170 -7.27 18.23 8.21
N GLY A 171 -6.61 17.36 8.96
CA GLY A 171 -6.75 17.21 10.41
C GLY A 171 -6.42 18.52 11.14
N SER A 172 -5.24 19.09 10.88
CA SER A 172 -4.82 20.37 11.47
C SER A 172 -5.79 21.52 11.14
N ILE A 173 -6.33 21.58 9.90
CA ILE A 173 -7.35 22.57 9.53
C ILE A 173 -8.63 22.39 10.35
N ALA A 174 -9.08 21.15 10.57
CA ALA A 174 -10.25 20.88 11.39
C ALA A 174 -10.05 21.35 12.85
N VAL A 175 -8.85 21.13 13.42
CA VAL A 175 -8.48 21.62 14.76
C VAL A 175 -8.42 23.15 14.80
N ILE A 176 -7.84 23.80 13.80
CA ILE A 176 -7.75 25.27 13.73
C ILE A 176 -9.17 25.88 13.68
N VAL A 177 -10.02 25.36 12.80
CA VAL A 177 -11.40 25.85 12.63
C VAL A 177 -12.21 25.65 13.92
N SER A 178 -12.11 24.49 14.57
CA SER A 178 -12.81 24.26 15.84
C SER A 178 -12.30 25.15 16.95
N THR A 179 -10.98 25.34 17.07
CA THR A 179 -10.36 26.18 18.09
C THR A 179 -10.76 27.64 17.93
N VAL A 180 -10.75 28.16 16.69
CA VAL A 180 -11.25 29.51 16.40
C VAL A 180 -12.73 29.63 16.77
N ALA A 181 -13.53 28.59 16.52
CA ALA A 181 -14.93 28.61 16.88
C ALA A 181 -15.14 28.65 18.41
N VAL A 182 -14.34 27.92 19.18
CA VAL A 182 -14.33 28.02 20.65
C VAL A 182 -13.94 29.43 21.09
N ALA A 183 -12.84 29.97 20.55
CA ALA A 183 -12.29 31.25 20.98
C ALA A 183 -13.18 32.46 20.69
N VAL A 184 -13.85 32.47 19.53
CA VAL A 184 -14.61 33.64 19.03
C VAL A 184 -16.10 33.52 19.35
N PHE A 185 -16.68 32.32 19.25
CA PHE A 185 -18.12 32.11 19.40
C PHE A 185 -18.50 31.47 20.74
N ASP A 186 -17.54 31.20 21.63
CA ASP A 186 -17.76 30.52 22.91
C ASP A 186 -18.49 29.18 22.72
N LEU A 187 -18.09 28.44 21.69
CA LEU A 187 -18.72 27.19 21.26
C LEU A 187 -17.88 25.97 21.66
N PRO A 188 -17.93 25.50 22.92
CA PRO A 188 -17.04 24.44 23.41
C PRO A 188 -17.26 23.08 22.74
N ILE A 189 -18.43 22.87 22.12
CA ILE A 189 -18.73 21.64 21.37
C ILE A 189 -17.98 21.53 20.03
N ALA A 190 -17.34 22.61 19.57
CA ALA A 190 -16.64 22.60 18.29
C ALA A 190 -15.44 21.64 18.28
N ASP A 191 -14.69 21.53 19.39
CA ASP A 191 -13.55 20.62 19.51
C ASP A 191 -13.98 19.14 19.45
N PRO A 192 -14.97 18.66 20.24
CA PRO A 192 -15.53 17.32 20.08
C PRO A 192 -16.08 17.02 18.68
N VAL A 193 -16.73 18.00 18.03
CA VAL A 193 -17.23 17.82 16.65
C VAL A 193 -16.08 17.63 15.67
N ALA A 194 -15.02 18.44 15.77
CA ALA A 194 -13.84 18.27 14.92
C ALA A 194 -13.14 16.94 15.17
N ALA A 195 -13.02 16.49 16.42
CA ALA A 195 -12.46 15.18 16.74
C ALA A 195 -13.26 14.03 16.11
N VAL A 196 -14.60 14.10 16.14
CA VAL A 196 -15.45 13.12 15.43
C VAL A 196 -15.23 13.17 13.93
N LEU A 197 -15.12 14.36 13.32
CA LEU A 197 -14.85 14.49 11.88
C LEU A 197 -13.49 13.89 11.49
N ILE A 198 -12.45 14.13 12.29
CA ILE A 198 -11.13 13.50 12.11
C ILE A 198 -11.26 11.97 12.26
N GLY A 199 -11.95 11.49 13.30
CA GLY A 199 -12.19 10.07 13.51
C GLY A 199 -12.93 9.39 12.35
N LEU A 200 -13.88 10.07 11.70
CA LEU A 200 -14.57 9.56 10.51
C LEU A 200 -13.65 9.48 9.29
N LEU A 201 -12.74 10.45 9.11
CA LEU A 201 -11.73 10.41 8.06
C LEU A 201 -10.77 9.23 8.27
N VAL A 202 -10.30 9.03 9.50
CA VAL A 202 -9.47 7.88 9.88
C VAL A 202 -10.21 6.57 9.64
N LEU A 203 -11.50 6.50 9.98
CA LEU A 203 -12.31 5.31 9.74
C LEU A 203 -12.44 4.97 8.26
N ALA A 204 -12.63 5.98 7.39
CA ALA A 204 -12.69 5.77 5.94
C ALA A 204 -11.34 5.26 5.39
N SER A 205 -10.22 5.78 5.90
CA SER A 205 -8.88 5.28 5.57
C SER A 205 -8.70 3.82 6.01
N ALA A 206 -9.07 3.52 7.26
CA ALA A 206 -9.00 2.17 7.82
C ALA A 206 -9.85 1.17 7.03
N GLU A 207 -11.07 1.53 6.60
CA GLU A 207 -11.90 0.67 5.76
C GLU A 207 -11.21 0.32 4.44
N ASN A 208 -10.59 1.31 3.77
CA ASN A 208 -9.89 1.07 2.51
C ASN A 208 -8.73 0.08 2.70
N VAL A 209 -7.87 0.32 3.68
CA VAL A 209 -6.74 -0.55 4.01
C VAL A 209 -7.20 -1.96 4.36
N LEU A 210 -8.23 -2.09 5.19
CA LEU A 210 -8.80 -3.39 5.57
C LEU A 210 -9.36 -4.13 4.36
N ARG A 211 -10.07 -3.44 3.46
CA ARG A 211 -10.66 -4.07 2.27
C ARG A 211 -9.58 -4.55 1.32
N GLU A 212 -8.56 -3.75 1.05
CA GLU A 212 -7.45 -4.09 0.17
C GLU A 212 -6.61 -5.23 0.74
N SER A 213 -6.20 -5.15 2.01
CA SER A 213 -5.38 -6.18 2.63
C SER A 213 -6.16 -7.50 2.78
N THR A 214 -7.45 -7.44 3.14
CA THR A 214 -8.32 -8.63 3.18
C THR A 214 -8.47 -9.27 1.81
N ALA A 215 -8.60 -8.46 0.75
CA ALA A 215 -8.68 -8.98 -0.61
C ALA A 215 -7.42 -9.77 -0.99
N ILE A 216 -6.23 -9.28 -0.64
CA ILE A 216 -4.96 -10.00 -0.87
C ILE A 216 -4.90 -11.27 -0.01
N LEU A 217 -5.28 -11.20 1.27
CA LEU A 217 -5.30 -12.37 2.16
C LEU A 217 -6.26 -13.46 1.69
N LEU A 218 -7.36 -13.06 1.05
CA LEU A 218 -8.35 -13.95 0.44
C LEU A 218 -8.02 -14.30 -1.02
N GLU A 219 -6.79 -14.02 -1.48
CA GLU A 219 -6.26 -14.42 -2.79
C GLU A 219 -7.08 -13.86 -3.96
N ARG A 220 -7.63 -12.66 -3.79
CA ARG A 220 -8.33 -11.98 -4.87
C ARG A 220 -7.39 -11.73 -6.04
N SER A 221 -7.91 -11.93 -7.26
CA SER A 221 -7.18 -11.61 -8.49
C SER A 221 -7.02 -10.09 -8.66
N PRO A 222 -5.81 -9.59 -8.97
CA PRO A 222 -5.59 -8.17 -9.26
C PRO A 222 -6.03 -7.77 -10.69
N VAL A 223 -6.18 -8.76 -11.58
CA VAL A 223 -6.64 -8.61 -12.97
C VAL A 223 -7.96 -9.34 -13.17
N SER A 224 -8.69 -9.03 -14.24
CA SER A 224 -9.90 -9.76 -14.60
C SER A 224 -9.51 -11.12 -15.18
N PRO A 225 -9.87 -12.25 -14.55
CA PRO A 225 -9.57 -13.57 -15.12
C PRO A 225 -10.31 -13.81 -16.45
N ALA A 226 -11.44 -13.14 -16.66
CA ALA A 226 -12.19 -13.21 -17.91
C ALA A 226 -11.44 -12.51 -19.05
N ASP A 227 -10.98 -11.28 -18.82
CA ASP A 227 -10.26 -10.51 -19.84
C ASP A 227 -8.93 -11.20 -20.18
N LEU A 228 -8.21 -11.69 -19.17
CA LEU A 228 -6.97 -12.43 -19.37
C LEU A 228 -7.19 -13.74 -20.15
N ARG A 229 -8.29 -14.46 -19.89
CA ARG A 229 -8.66 -15.64 -20.67
C ARG A 229 -8.90 -15.30 -22.14
N ASP A 230 -9.62 -14.22 -22.41
CA ASP A 230 -9.93 -13.79 -23.77
C ASP A 230 -8.63 -13.41 -24.51
N GLU A 231 -7.73 -12.68 -23.86
CA GLU A 231 -6.42 -12.32 -24.40
C GLU A 231 -5.56 -13.55 -24.71
N LEU A 232 -5.47 -14.51 -23.77
CA LEU A 232 -4.69 -15.74 -23.98
C LEU A 232 -5.20 -16.56 -25.17
N THR A 233 -6.51 -16.56 -25.43
CA THR A 233 -7.13 -17.26 -26.55
C THR A 233 -6.80 -16.61 -27.90
N THR A 234 -6.32 -15.36 -27.90
CA THR A 234 -5.87 -14.68 -29.14
C THR A 234 -4.44 -15.04 -29.54
N LEU A 235 -3.69 -15.73 -28.68
CA LEU A 235 -2.30 -16.07 -28.95
C LEU A 235 -2.20 -17.26 -29.91
N ASP A 236 -1.32 -17.12 -30.91
CA ASP A 236 -1.08 -18.19 -31.89
C ASP A 236 -0.70 -19.52 -31.22
N GLY A 237 -1.43 -20.59 -31.53
CA GLY A 237 -1.16 -21.92 -30.99
C GLY A 237 -1.85 -22.23 -29.66
N VAL A 238 -2.61 -21.28 -29.09
CA VAL A 238 -3.57 -21.54 -28.01
C VAL A 238 -4.93 -21.81 -28.64
N ASP A 239 -5.48 -23.01 -28.43
CA ASP A 239 -6.82 -23.41 -28.91
C ASP A 239 -7.92 -23.01 -27.89
N GLY A 240 -7.58 -23.01 -26.60
CA GLY A 240 -8.48 -22.58 -25.54
C GLY A 240 -7.85 -22.60 -24.14
N VAL A 241 -8.54 -21.98 -23.19
CA VAL A 241 -8.15 -21.93 -21.77
C VAL A 241 -9.13 -22.75 -20.95
N GLU A 242 -8.68 -23.90 -20.43
CA GLU A 242 -9.53 -24.80 -19.63
C GLU A 242 -9.68 -24.27 -18.19
N ASP A 243 -8.56 -23.92 -17.58
CA ASP A 243 -8.50 -23.47 -16.19
C ASP A 243 -7.55 -22.28 -16.07
N LEU A 244 -7.95 -21.27 -15.29
CA LEU A 244 -7.17 -20.07 -15.07
C LEU A 244 -7.45 -19.54 -13.67
N HIS A 245 -6.43 -19.61 -12.83
CA HIS A 245 -6.43 -19.04 -11.49
C HIS A 245 -5.33 -18.00 -11.40
N VAL A 246 -5.67 -16.79 -11.01
CA VAL A 246 -4.71 -15.71 -10.79
C VAL A 246 -5.00 -15.07 -9.44
N TRP A 247 -3.99 -14.95 -8.59
CA TRP A 247 -4.12 -14.39 -7.26
C TRP A 247 -2.89 -13.57 -6.88
N GLN A 248 -3.09 -12.66 -5.93
CA GLN A 248 -2.01 -11.84 -5.39
C GLN A 248 -1.52 -12.41 -4.05
N VAL A 249 -0.21 -12.56 -3.90
CA VAL A 249 0.44 -13.00 -2.64
C VAL A 249 0.80 -11.80 -1.77
N CYS A 250 1.33 -10.75 -2.38
CA CYS A 250 1.54 -9.42 -1.80
C CYS A 250 1.49 -8.36 -2.91
N SER A 251 1.67 -7.07 -2.60
CA SER A 251 1.54 -5.99 -3.60
C SER A 251 2.49 -6.13 -4.81
N GLN A 252 3.59 -6.87 -4.65
CA GLN A 252 4.64 -7.06 -5.66
C GLN A 252 4.78 -8.50 -6.15
N LEU A 253 3.87 -9.40 -5.76
CA LEU A 253 3.94 -10.81 -6.17
C LEU A 253 2.55 -11.32 -6.55
N THR A 254 2.32 -11.42 -7.85
CA THR A 254 1.14 -12.01 -8.47
C THR A 254 1.49 -13.36 -9.05
N VAL A 255 0.65 -14.37 -8.76
CA VAL A 255 0.86 -15.74 -9.21
C VAL A 255 -0.32 -16.19 -10.06
N ALA A 256 -0.03 -16.95 -11.10
CA ALA A 256 -1.04 -17.59 -11.93
C ALA A 256 -0.79 -19.09 -12.12
N THR A 257 -1.88 -19.84 -12.23
CA THR A 257 -1.89 -21.20 -12.77
C THR A 257 -2.84 -21.21 -13.95
N VAL A 258 -2.36 -21.70 -15.10
CA VAL A 258 -3.15 -21.78 -16.31
C VAL A 258 -3.02 -23.16 -16.95
N ARG A 259 -4.16 -23.72 -17.34
CA ARG A 259 -4.24 -24.93 -18.16
C ARG A 259 -4.82 -24.57 -19.52
N LEU A 260 -4.05 -24.86 -20.56
CA LEU A 260 -4.37 -24.49 -21.94
C LEU A 260 -4.55 -25.73 -22.81
N THR A 261 -5.36 -25.62 -23.85
CA THR A 261 -5.33 -26.54 -25.00
C THR A 261 -4.53 -25.87 -26.12
N ASP A 262 -3.73 -26.65 -26.82
CA ASP A 262 -2.83 -26.14 -27.85
C ASP A 262 -2.96 -26.92 -29.17
N THR A 263 -2.57 -26.27 -30.26
CA THR A 263 -2.56 -26.89 -31.59
C THR A 263 -1.23 -27.54 -31.94
N ALA A 264 -0.23 -27.48 -31.06
CA ALA A 264 1.11 -27.99 -31.31
C ALA A 264 1.10 -29.51 -31.50
N THR A 265 1.95 -29.97 -32.41
CA THR A 265 2.12 -31.39 -32.74
C THR A 265 3.44 -31.95 -32.22
N THR A 266 4.36 -31.07 -31.84
CA THR A 266 5.68 -31.41 -31.32
C THR A 266 5.93 -30.72 -29.98
N ILE A 267 6.84 -31.30 -29.19
CA ILE A 267 7.27 -30.71 -27.91
C ILE A 267 7.91 -29.33 -28.13
N GLU A 268 8.64 -29.12 -29.23
CA GLU A 268 9.28 -27.83 -29.57
C GLU A 268 8.24 -26.74 -29.85
N GLU A 269 7.18 -27.06 -30.60
CA GLU A 269 6.06 -26.14 -30.86
C GLU A 269 5.35 -25.80 -29.54
N GLN A 270 5.08 -26.79 -28.68
CA GLN A 270 4.44 -26.57 -27.39
C GLN A 270 5.28 -25.70 -26.45
N GLN A 271 6.61 -25.88 -26.43
CA GLN A 271 7.53 -25.00 -25.71
C GLN A 271 7.47 -23.55 -26.22
N THR A 272 7.33 -23.36 -27.53
CA THR A 272 7.22 -22.04 -28.15
C THR A 272 5.90 -21.35 -27.77
N VAL A 273 4.79 -22.09 -27.69
CA VAL A 273 3.50 -21.58 -27.18
C VAL A 273 3.62 -21.23 -25.71
N ARG A 274 4.24 -22.12 -24.90
CA ARG A 274 4.45 -21.89 -23.46
C ARG A 274 5.23 -20.61 -23.19
N SER A 275 6.31 -20.37 -23.94
CA SER A 275 7.10 -19.14 -23.81
C SER A 275 6.27 -17.90 -24.11
N ARG A 276 5.51 -17.90 -25.21
CA ARG A 276 4.64 -16.78 -25.59
C ARG A 276 3.57 -16.48 -24.54
N VAL A 277 2.96 -17.52 -23.96
CA VAL A 277 2.01 -17.38 -22.86
C VAL A 277 2.70 -16.78 -21.64
N HIS A 278 3.89 -17.27 -21.28
CA HIS A 278 4.66 -16.70 -20.16
C HIS A 278 4.96 -15.22 -20.37
N ASP A 279 5.46 -14.85 -21.54
CA ASP A 279 5.78 -13.46 -21.87
C ASP A 279 4.53 -12.57 -21.77
N HIS A 280 3.38 -13.02 -22.30
CA HIS A 280 2.11 -12.30 -22.20
C HIS A 280 1.62 -12.14 -20.75
N LEU A 281 1.72 -13.20 -19.94
CA LEU A 281 1.35 -13.14 -18.52
C LEU A 281 2.26 -12.17 -17.75
N THR A 282 3.56 -12.16 -18.05
CA THR A 282 4.51 -11.21 -17.45
C THR A 282 4.20 -9.77 -17.86
N ASP A 283 3.84 -9.51 -19.12
CA ASP A 283 3.42 -8.18 -19.59
C ASP A 283 2.14 -7.69 -18.87
N GLN A 284 1.28 -8.61 -18.43
CA GLN A 284 0.09 -8.33 -17.62
C GLN A 284 0.37 -8.20 -16.11
N GLY A 285 1.65 -8.23 -15.70
CA GLY A 285 2.07 -8.06 -14.30
C GLY A 285 1.95 -9.32 -13.45
N ILE A 286 1.99 -10.51 -14.07
CA ILE A 286 2.07 -11.79 -13.36
C ILE A 286 3.54 -12.18 -13.20
N ASP A 287 4.02 -12.17 -11.96
CA ASP A 287 5.41 -12.41 -11.61
C ASP A 287 5.80 -13.89 -11.66
N HIS A 288 4.86 -14.79 -11.34
CA HIS A 288 5.08 -16.23 -11.41
C HIS A 288 3.89 -16.94 -12.03
N ALA A 289 4.12 -17.72 -13.08
CA ALA A 289 3.06 -18.49 -13.72
C ALA A 289 3.43 -19.98 -13.83
N THR A 290 2.45 -20.85 -13.65
CA THR A 290 2.54 -22.27 -14.03
C THR A 290 1.62 -22.51 -15.21
N VAL A 291 2.22 -22.80 -16.38
CA VAL A 291 1.50 -23.11 -17.62
C VAL A 291 1.52 -24.61 -17.85
N GLU A 292 0.34 -25.22 -17.84
CA GLU A 292 0.11 -26.63 -18.17
C GLU A 292 -0.67 -26.75 -19.47
N PHE A 293 -0.44 -27.85 -20.18
CA PHE A 293 -1.21 -28.20 -21.37
C PHE A 293 -2.16 -29.35 -21.04
N GLY A 294 -3.43 -29.19 -21.39
CA GLY A 294 -4.46 -30.22 -21.28
C GLY A 294 -4.17 -31.40 -22.20
N GLU A 295 -4.78 -32.55 -21.91
CA GLU A 295 -4.69 -33.69 -22.82
C GLU A 295 -5.38 -33.32 -24.13
N ARG A 296 -4.71 -33.57 -25.26
CA ARG A 296 -5.36 -33.47 -26.57
C ARG A 296 -6.58 -34.36 -26.52
N ASN A 297 -7.76 -33.76 -26.68
CA ASN A 297 -8.99 -34.53 -26.81
C ASN A 297 -8.95 -35.19 -28.20
N ASP A 298 -8.11 -36.21 -28.35
CA ASP A 298 -8.23 -37.20 -29.41
C ASP A 298 -9.58 -37.84 -29.16
N GLN A 299 -10.60 -37.24 -29.75
CA GLN A 299 -11.90 -37.82 -29.90
C GLN A 299 -11.66 -39.16 -30.59
N ILE A 300 -11.52 -40.22 -29.79
CA ILE A 300 -11.71 -41.56 -30.25
C ILE A 300 -13.17 -41.57 -30.65
N ASP A 301 -13.39 -41.31 -31.94
CA ASP A 301 -14.58 -41.62 -32.69
C ASP A 301 -14.77 -43.13 -32.53
N THR A 302 -15.32 -43.53 -31.37
CA THR A 302 -15.90 -44.85 -31.18
C THR A 302 -17.21 -44.82 -31.94
N THR A 303 -17.07 -44.89 -33.26
CA THR A 303 -18.09 -45.39 -34.16
C THR A 303 -18.76 -46.60 -33.53
N ASN A 304 -20.08 -46.52 -33.38
CA ASN A 304 -21.03 -47.63 -33.33
C ASN A 304 -20.55 -48.92 -32.65
N HIS A 305 -21.10 -49.22 -31.47
CA HIS A 305 -21.68 -50.55 -31.26
C HIS A 305 -22.98 -50.46 -30.46
N THR A 306 -24.06 -50.70 -31.19
CA THR A 306 -25.36 -51.23 -30.75
C THR A 306 -25.27 -52.16 -29.53
N HIS A 307 -26.13 -51.96 -28.55
CA HIS A 307 -27.16 -52.93 -28.13
C HIS A 307 -28.22 -52.29 -27.24
#